data_AF-A0A0B0N2F7-F1
#
_entry.id   AF-A0A0B0N2F7-F1
#
_cell.length_a   1.000
_cell.length_b   1.000
_cell.length_c   1.000
_cell.angle_alpha   90.00
_cell.angle_beta   90.00
_cell.angle_gamma   90.00
#
_symmetry.space_group_name_H-M   'P 1'
#
loop_
_entity.id
_entity.type
_entity.pdbx_description
1 polymer ?
#
loop_
_entity_poly.entity_id
_entity_poly.type
_entity_poly.pdbx_seq_one_letter_code
_entity_poly.pdbx_strand_id
1 'polypeptide(L)' 'MVLHVNHKSMPASQTWSYTKTQVFSDVETLSILSRISHSHLI' A
#
# COMPACT_ATOMS: atom_id res chain seq x y z
N MET A 1 -27.56 4.06 -26.30
CA MET A 1 -27.35 3.11 -25.19
C MET A 1 -26.55 3.83 -24.11
N VAL A 2 -27.13 4.06 -22.92
CA VAL A 2 -26.46 4.75 -21.81
C VAL A 2 -25.71 3.70 -20.99
N LEU A 3 -24.38 3.79 -20.95
CA LEU A 3 -23.55 2.91 -20.12
C LEU A 3 -23.56 3.45 -18.69
N HIS A 4 -24.46 2.92 -17.86
CA HIS A 4 -24.50 3.26 -16.45
C HIS A 4 -23.39 2.46 -15.73
N VAL A 5 -22.20 3.04 -15.65
CA VAL A 5 -21.07 2.44 -14.92
C VAL A 5 -21.37 2.57 -13.44
N ASN A 6 -21.62 1.44 -12.78
CA ASN A 6 -21.91 1.40 -11.36
C ASN A 6 -20.64 1.76 -10.58
N HIS A 7 -20.51 3.02 -10.18
CA HIS A 7 -19.36 3.54 -9.44
C HIS A 7 -19.47 3.15 -7.96
N LYS A 8 -19.60 1.85 -7.66
CA LYS A 8 -19.58 1.37 -6.28
C LYS A 8 -18.16 1.55 -5.74
N SER A 9 -17.96 2.65 -5.02
CA SER A 9 -16.74 2.91 -4.26
C SER A 9 -16.53 1.81 -3.22
N MET A 10 -15.27 1.48 -2.95
CA MET A 10 -14.92 0.56 -1.89
C MET A 10 -15.43 1.10 -0.54
N PRO A 11 -16.12 0.29 0.28
CA PRO A 11 -16.54 0.68 1.63
C PRO A 11 -15.39 1.28 2.42
N ALA A 12 -15.66 2.34 3.19
CA ALA A 12 -14.63 3.06 3.95
C ALA A 12 -13.81 2.16 4.89
N SER A 13 -14.43 1.13 5.46
CA SER A 13 -13.75 0.12 6.29
C SER A 13 -12.73 -0.71 5.52
N GLN A 14 -13.05 -1.07 4.27
CA GLN A 14 -12.13 -1.79 3.38
C GLN A 14 -11.01 -0.87 2.91
N THR A 15 -11.33 0.38 2.56
CA THR A 15 -10.33 1.40 2.21
C THR A 15 -9.33 1.62 3.36
N TRP A 16 -9.81 1.79 4.59
CA TRP A 16 -8.94 1.98 5.76
C TRP A 16 -8.07 0.75 6.03
N SER A 17 -8.63 -0.45 5.90
CA SER A 17 -7.88 -1.70 6.10
C SER A 17 -6.79 -1.84 5.05
N TYR A 18 -7.11 -1.57 3.78
CA TYR A 18 -6.17 -1.58 2.67
C TYR A 18 -5.04 -0.55 2.86
N THR A 19 -5.36 0.70 3.20
CA THR A 19 -4.36 1.73 3.45
C THR A 19 -3.40 1.36 4.57
N LYS A 20 -3.91 0.80 5.67
CA LYS A 20 -3.03 0.33 6.76
C LYS A 20 -2.06 -0.73 6.27
N THR A 21 -2.55 -1.74 5.55
CA THR A 21 -1.69 -2.81 5.01
C THR A 21 -0.60 -2.24 4.12
N GLN A 22 -0.95 -1.33 3.21
CA GLN A 22 0.04 -0.69 2.33
C GLN A 22 1.11 0.08 3.12
N VAL A 23 0.71 0.89 4.10
CA VAL A 23 1.66 1.65 4.93
C VAL A 23 2.60 0.73 5.72
N PHE A 24 2.10 -0.37 6.28
CA PHE A 24 2.94 -1.34 6.98
C PHE A 24 3.94 -2.01 6.03
N SER A 25 3.50 -2.42 4.84
CA SER A 25 4.37 -3.03 3.83
C SER A 25 5.45 -2.06 3.32
N ASP A 26 5.11 -0.78 3.14
CA ASP A 26 6.06 0.25 2.70
C ASP A 26 7.14 0.49 3.76
N VAL A 27 6.75 0.56 5.04
CA VAL A 27 7.69 0.71 6.16
C VAL A 27 8.64 -0.48 6.27
N GLU A 28 8.12 -1.71 6.13
CA GLU A 28 8.94 -2.92 6.16
C GLU A 28 9.93 -2.95 4.98
N THR A 29 9.46 -2.61 3.78
CA THR A 29 10.28 -2.55 2.57
C THR A 29 11.39 -1.52 2.70
N LEU A 30 11.09 -0.31 3.18
CA LEU A 30 12.09 0.73 3.40
C LEU A 30 13.12 0.33 4.46
N SER A 31 12.69 -0.37 5.52
CA SER A 31 13.60 -0.91 6.54
C SER A 31 14.56 -1.95 5.95
N ILE A 32 14.06 -2.88 5.14
CA ILE A 32 14.89 -3.90 4.47
C ILE A 32 15.87 -3.24 3.51
N LEU A 33 15.41 -2.30 2.67
CA LEU A 33 16.26 -1.59 1.71
C LEU A 33 17.34 -0.78 2.43
N SER A 34 17.01 -0.11 3.53
CA SER A 34 17.98 0.59 4.37
C SER A 34 19.02 -0.37 4.91
N ARG A 35 18.63 -1.53 5.44
CA ARG A 35 19.58 -2.55 5.94
C ARG A 35 20.52 -3.04 4.85
N ILE A 36 20.00 -3.32 3.66
CA ILE A 36 20.83 -3.73 2.50
C ILE A 36 21.80 -2.62 2.11
N SER A 37 21.33 -1.37 2.07
CA SER A 37 22.18 -0.22 1.77
C SER A 37 23.31 -0.06 2.78
N HIS A 38 23.04 -0.26 4.08
CA HIS A 38 24.07 -0.21 5.12
C HIS A 38 25.03 -1.39 5.02
N SER A 39 24.55 -2.60 4.71
CA SER A 39 25.39 -3.78 4.51
C SER A 39 26.31 -3.70 3.28
N HIS A 40 25.91 -2.99 2.23
CA HIS A 40 26.76 -2.79 1.04
C HIS A 40 27.80 -1.66 1.19
N LEU A 41 27.70 -0.85 2.25
CA LEU A 41 28.57 0.30 2.48
C LEU A 41 29.71 0.00 3.48
N ILE A 42 29.73 -1.21 4.05
CA ILE A 42 30.74 -1.71 5.01
C ILE A 42 31.66 -2.72 4.30
#